data_AF-A0A5C1MEB9-F1
#
_entry.id   AF-A0A5C1MEB9-F1
#
_cell.length_a   1.000
_cell.length_b   1.000
_cell.length_c   1.000
_cell.angle_alpha   90.00
_cell.angle_beta   90.00
_cell.angle_gamma   90.00
#
_symmetry.space_group_name_H-M   'P 1'
#
loop_
_entity.id
_entity.type
_entity.pdbx_description
1 polymer ?
#
loop_
_entity_poly.entity_id
_entity_poly.type
_entity_poly.pdbx_seq_one_letter_code
_entity_poly.pdbx_strand_id
1 'polypeptide(L)'
;MKPTTHDHHASLAIIDTREWQNRFDLRTGDKSGEQGPLVEMMQQVLSRHHYPGDLHADSNRWVTDIALDLAAGYQPRFTFLTYAQQYFASRVGPMDVAERRRMMAELFREVERFLGESGCMPVIVGRGGVTSLNGIIDLSMLDGIGISTHWSARYAGLHEPSGADLKRLREEPGLDRIVTRSEFLELFDGSPGDGRLLPDYLLVARRGYAFRALGCTMRKPVMIPDAADHIPLSSPLGTAADITAIRGLVERGLQQGHRVALIVLEGVGSDDFLLPFTPCGNNRAWFCYEPGDAQFLAITTGQHRIFDYPPGYLFHDEDTREKEYPLSGYFKKIPAGTIGAEFSGRSIAVGNKSMAMHMVAGADLCVECFARNYYNQGTLGVIHRQDKP
;
A
#
# COMPACT_ATOMS: atom_id res chain seq x y z
N MET A 1 33.21 -1.71 20.32
CA MET A 1 33.09 -2.17 18.92
C MET A 1 32.05 -1.29 18.25
N LYS A 2 32.45 -0.52 17.22
CA LYS A 2 31.48 0.17 16.36
C LYS A 2 30.70 -0.90 15.58
N PRO A 3 29.38 -0.79 15.44
CA PRO A 3 28.66 -1.67 14.54
C PRO A 3 29.21 -1.42 13.13
N THR A 4 29.61 -2.50 12.47
CA THR A 4 29.95 -2.51 11.05
C THR A 4 28.75 -1.99 10.27
N THR A 5 28.95 -0.85 9.61
CA THR A 5 28.04 -0.31 8.59
C THR A 5 27.80 -1.39 7.55
N HIS A 6 26.58 -1.90 7.48
CA HIS A 6 26.14 -2.54 6.25
C HIS A 6 26.26 -1.49 5.15
N ASP A 7 27.06 -1.79 4.11
CA ASP A 7 27.12 -1.02 2.87
C ASP A 7 25.70 -1.01 2.28
N HIS A 8 24.95 0.04 2.59
CA HIS A 8 23.69 0.30 1.93
C HIS A 8 24.04 0.95 0.59
N HIS A 9 23.93 0.18 -0.49
CA HIS A 9 23.97 0.73 -1.84
C HIS A 9 23.00 1.91 -1.92
N ALA A 10 23.49 3.06 -2.40
CA ALA A 10 22.71 4.28 -2.53
C ALA A 10 21.48 4.01 -3.42
N SER A 11 20.29 4.35 -2.93
CA SER A 11 19.06 4.26 -3.72
C SER A 11 18.81 5.59 -4.43
N LEU A 12 18.53 5.55 -5.72
CA LEU A 12 18.31 6.73 -6.55
C LEU A 12 16.81 6.96 -6.76
N ALA A 13 16.35 8.18 -6.58
CA ALA A 13 15.02 8.65 -6.95
C ALA A 13 15.08 9.49 -8.24
N ILE A 14 14.14 9.27 -9.15
CA ILE A 14 13.97 10.04 -10.38
C ILE A 14 12.54 10.58 -10.39
N ILE A 15 12.40 11.89 -10.29
CA ILE A 15 11.10 12.56 -10.36
C ILE A 15 10.94 13.11 -11.77
N ASP A 16 9.84 12.75 -12.42
CA ASP A 16 9.43 13.25 -13.73
C ASP A 16 8.10 13.99 -13.60
N THR A 17 8.11 15.29 -13.93
CA THR A 17 6.91 16.13 -13.97
C THR A 17 6.70 16.67 -15.39
N ARG A 18 6.95 15.83 -16.40
CA ARG A 18 6.94 16.13 -17.85
C ARG A 18 8.13 16.96 -18.31
N GLU A 19 8.01 18.27 -18.33
CA GLU A 19 9.05 19.18 -18.84
C GLU A 19 10.29 19.26 -17.93
N TRP A 20 10.22 18.60 -16.78
CA TRP A 20 11.26 18.60 -15.76
C TRP A 20 11.45 17.19 -15.23
N GLN A 21 12.69 16.71 -15.31
CA GLN A 21 13.10 15.43 -14.77
C GLN A 21 14.40 15.60 -13.98
N ASN A 22 14.43 15.18 -12.72
CA ASN A 22 15.62 15.27 -11.86
C ASN A 22 15.85 14.02 -11.03
N ARG A 23 17.09 13.93 -10.53
CA ARG A 23 17.64 12.80 -9.78
C ARG A 23 17.98 13.23 -8.37
N PHE A 24 17.66 12.39 -7.41
CA PHE A 24 17.89 12.63 -5.99
C PHE A 24 18.40 11.37 -5.30
N ASP A 25 19.26 11.51 -4.30
CA ASP A 25 19.47 10.44 -3.34
C ASP A 25 18.15 10.22 -2.58
N LEU A 26 17.64 9.00 -2.60
CA LEU A 26 16.34 8.72 -2.01
C LEU A 26 16.33 8.92 -0.49
N ARG A 27 17.47 8.67 0.19
CA ARG A 27 17.58 8.72 1.65
C ARG A 27 17.75 10.15 2.15
N THR A 28 18.58 10.97 1.51
CA THR A 28 18.82 12.36 1.95
C THR A 28 17.94 13.38 1.25
N GLY A 29 17.44 13.07 0.05
CA GLY A 29 16.74 14.02 -0.82
C GLY A 29 17.66 14.98 -1.57
N ASP A 30 18.99 14.85 -1.41
CA ASP A 30 19.95 15.69 -2.12
C ASP A 30 19.96 15.39 -3.61
N LYS A 31 20.26 16.40 -4.43
CA LYS A 31 20.40 16.20 -5.88
C LYS A 31 21.53 15.23 -6.18
N SER A 32 21.25 14.20 -6.98
CA SER A 32 22.23 13.20 -7.40
C SER A 32 22.69 13.43 -8.85
N GLY A 33 23.99 13.22 -9.09
CA GLY A 33 24.62 13.25 -10.42
C GLY A 33 24.78 11.86 -11.05
N GLU A 34 24.29 10.81 -10.39
CA GLU A 34 24.47 9.42 -10.78
C GLU A 34 23.94 9.10 -12.18
N GLN A 35 24.69 8.32 -12.94
CA GLN A 35 24.44 7.96 -14.34
C GLN A 35 24.69 6.47 -14.55
N GLY A 36 24.08 5.93 -15.59
CA GLY A 36 24.31 4.56 -16.02
C GLY A 36 23.17 4.04 -16.89
N PRO A 37 23.35 2.87 -17.51
CA PRO A 37 22.35 2.31 -18.43
C PRO A 37 20.97 2.12 -17.77
N LEU A 38 20.95 1.73 -16.49
CA LEU A 38 19.70 1.53 -15.75
C LEU A 38 19.00 2.85 -15.43
N VAL A 39 19.78 3.91 -15.13
CA VAL A 39 19.27 5.26 -14.93
C VAL A 39 18.67 5.78 -16.22
N GLU A 40 19.39 5.67 -17.35
CA GLU A 40 18.92 6.09 -18.66
C GLU A 40 17.64 5.35 -19.08
N MET A 41 17.58 4.03 -18.88
CA MET A 41 16.40 3.23 -19.15
C MET A 41 15.20 3.73 -18.33
N MET A 42 15.36 3.91 -17.02
CA MET A 42 14.30 4.40 -16.15
C MET A 42 13.82 5.79 -16.58
N GLN A 43 14.74 6.73 -16.86
CA GLN A 43 14.41 8.07 -17.33
C GLN A 43 13.58 8.06 -18.62
N GLN A 44 13.95 7.18 -19.57
CA GLN A 44 13.22 7.04 -20.82
C GLN A 44 11.82 6.46 -20.62
N VAL A 45 11.67 5.45 -19.76
CA VAL A 45 10.36 4.88 -19.40
C VAL A 45 9.47 5.96 -18.79
N LEU A 46 9.97 6.71 -17.81
CA LEU A 46 9.22 7.80 -17.18
C LEU A 46 8.79 8.88 -18.18
N SER A 47 9.67 9.26 -19.11
CA SER A 47 9.36 10.29 -20.12
C SER A 47 8.32 9.85 -21.16
N ARG A 48 8.19 8.54 -21.43
CA ARG A 48 7.20 8.00 -22.37
C ARG A 48 5.82 7.90 -21.75
N HIS A 49 5.75 7.72 -20.43
CA HIS A 49 4.52 7.35 -19.72
C HIS A 49 4.18 8.34 -18.61
N HIS A 50 3.62 9.49 -19.00
CA HIS A 50 3.17 10.49 -18.02
C HIS A 50 1.97 9.99 -17.21
N TYR A 51 2.02 10.17 -15.89
CA TYR A 51 0.90 9.78 -15.04
C TYR A 51 -0.36 10.60 -15.39
N PRO A 52 -1.52 9.95 -15.68
CA PRO A 52 -2.74 10.66 -16.06
C PRO A 52 -3.53 11.20 -14.86
N GLY A 53 -3.27 10.71 -13.65
CA GLY A 53 -3.95 11.11 -12.40
C GLY A 53 -4.81 9.99 -11.79
N ASP A 54 -5.03 10.05 -10.47
CA ASP A 54 -5.67 8.98 -9.68
C ASP A 54 -7.11 8.65 -10.10
N LEU A 55 -7.83 9.64 -10.63
CA LEU A 55 -9.23 9.51 -11.04
C LEU A 55 -9.39 9.31 -12.56
N HIS A 56 -8.29 9.36 -13.33
CA HIS A 56 -8.35 9.25 -14.78
C HIS A 56 -8.58 7.79 -15.20
N ALA A 57 -9.41 7.57 -16.22
CA ALA A 57 -9.75 6.23 -16.71
C ALA A 57 -8.50 5.42 -17.14
N ASP A 58 -7.53 6.10 -17.78
CA ASP A 58 -6.27 5.48 -18.22
C ASP A 58 -5.26 5.18 -17.09
N SER A 59 -5.59 5.44 -15.81
CA SER A 59 -4.63 5.25 -14.72
C SER A 59 -4.19 3.79 -14.54
N ASN A 60 -5.11 2.83 -14.72
CA ASN A 60 -4.73 1.40 -14.68
C ASN A 60 -3.95 1.00 -15.93
N ARG A 61 -4.29 1.54 -17.10
CA ARG A 61 -3.53 1.32 -18.34
C ARG A 61 -2.09 1.79 -18.22
N TRP A 62 -1.88 2.95 -17.59
CA TRP A 62 -0.56 3.51 -17.32
C TRP A 62 0.33 2.56 -16.50
N VAL A 63 -0.22 1.87 -15.49
CA VAL A 63 0.52 0.86 -14.71
C VAL A 63 1.01 -0.27 -15.62
N THR A 64 0.12 -0.79 -16.47
CA THR A 64 0.45 -1.87 -17.38
C THR A 64 1.49 -1.45 -18.43
N ASP A 65 1.35 -0.26 -19.04
CA ASP A 65 2.26 0.23 -20.07
C ASP A 65 3.69 0.37 -19.53
N ILE A 66 3.86 0.93 -18.32
CA ILE A 66 5.17 1.02 -17.66
C ILE A 66 5.72 -0.36 -17.31
N ALA A 67 4.88 -1.24 -16.76
CA ALA A 67 5.31 -2.57 -16.37
C ALA A 67 5.82 -3.39 -17.56
N LEU A 68 5.16 -3.27 -18.73
CA LEU A 68 5.58 -3.93 -19.96
C LEU A 68 6.87 -3.32 -20.53
N ASP A 69 7.02 -2.00 -20.49
CA ASP A 69 8.23 -1.31 -20.96
C ASP A 69 9.46 -1.68 -20.09
N LEU A 70 9.28 -1.68 -18.76
CA LEU A 70 10.29 -2.20 -17.82
C LEU A 70 10.54 -3.69 -18.02
N ALA A 71 9.51 -4.50 -18.27
CA ALA A 71 9.69 -5.93 -18.52
C ALA A 71 10.53 -6.19 -19.78
N ALA A 72 10.31 -5.41 -20.84
CA ALA A 72 11.08 -5.48 -22.08
C ALA A 72 12.56 -5.10 -21.85
N GLY A 73 12.81 -3.98 -21.16
CA GLY A 73 14.16 -3.46 -20.94
C GLY A 73 14.96 -4.14 -19.83
N TYR A 74 14.30 -4.62 -18.78
CA TYR A 74 14.95 -5.15 -17.58
C TYR A 74 14.80 -6.66 -17.40
N GLN A 75 13.82 -7.31 -18.05
CA GLN A 75 13.56 -8.76 -17.97
C GLN A 75 13.46 -9.28 -16.51
N PRO A 76 12.57 -8.73 -15.68
CA PRO A 76 12.40 -9.18 -14.30
C PRO A 76 11.85 -10.59 -14.23
N ARG A 77 12.25 -11.32 -13.19
CA ARG A 77 11.63 -12.59 -12.80
C ARG A 77 10.52 -12.40 -11.77
N PHE A 78 10.56 -11.32 -11.01
CA PHE A 78 9.50 -10.95 -10.08
C PHE A 78 8.93 -9.58 -10.44
N THR A 79 7.62 -9.51 -10.62
CA THR A 79 6.90 -8.26 -10.90
C THR A 79 5.82 -8.04 -9.86
N PHE A 80 5.77 -6.86 -9.26
CA PHE A 80 4.73 -6.47 -8.31
C PHE A 80 3.90 -5.33 -8.90
N LEU A 81 2.59 -5.51 -9.07
CA LEU A 81 1.71 -4.51 -9.66
C LEU A 81 0.63 -4.07 -8.67
N THR A 82 0.32 -2.78 -8.64
CA THR A 82 -0.86 -2.27 -7.93
C THR A 82 -1.75 -1.46 -8.88
N TYR A 83 -3.03 -1.83 -8.90
CA TYR A 83 -4.07 -1.11 -9.62
C TYR A 83 -5.04 -0.50 -8.61
N ALA A 84 -5.15 0.82 -8.60
CA ALA A 84 -5.81 1.59 -7.54
C ALA A 84 -6.87 2.59 -8.03
N GLN A 85 -6.97 2.81 -9.34
CA GLN A 85 -7.89 3.79 -9.94
C GLN A 85 -9.34 3.59 -9.44
N GLN A 86 -9.79 2.34 -9.42
CA GLN A 86 -11.15 1.98 -9.02
C GLN A 86 -11.45 2.25 -7.55
N TYR A 87 -10.44 2.11 -6.68
CA TYR A 87 -10.56 2.45 -5.27
C TYR A 87 -10.75 3.96 -5.11
N PHE A 88 -9.88 4.77 -5.74
CA PHE A 88 -9.97 6.23 -5.65
C PHE A 88 -11.26 6.78 -6.27
N ALA A 89 -11.66 6.28 -7.45
CA ALA A 89 -12.89 6.69 -8.11
C ALA A 89 -14.13 6.40 -7.24
N SER A 90 -14.18 5.22 -6.62
CA SER A 90 -15.29 4.83 -5.73
C SER A 90 -15.39 5.70 -4.47
N ARG A 91 -14.29 6.28 -4.00
CA ARG A 91 -14.27 7.06 -2.77
C ARG A 91 -14.87 8.46 -2.91
N VAL A 92 -14.70 9.10 -4.06
CA VAL A 92 -14.96 10.55 -4.23
C VAL A 92 -16.30 10.88 -4.86
N GLY A 93 -16.96 9.92 -5.51
CA GLY A 93 -18.26 10.14 -6.16
C GLY A 93 -19.15 8.90 -6.04
N PRO A 94 -20.49 9.08 -6.03
CA PRO A 94 -21.40 7.97 -6.19
C PRO A 94 -21.16 7.32 -7.56
N MET A 95 -21.20 6.00 -7.59
CA MET A 95 -21.03 5.20 -8.81
C MET A 95 -22.18 4.21 -8.87
N ASP A 96 -22.88 4.17 -10.00
CA ASP A 96 -23.94 3.19 -10.18
C ASP A 96 -23.36 1.78 -10.40
N VAL A 97 -24.21 0.77 -10.32
CA VAL A 97 -23.79 -0.64 -10.48
C VAL A 97 -23.22 -0.92 -11.87
N ALA A 98 -23.73 -0.25 -12.91
CA ALA A 98 -23.26 -0.46 -14.28
C ALA A 98 -21.89 0.20 -14.51
N GLU A 99 -21.67 1.40 -13.98
CA GLU A 99 -20.38 2.10 -13.93
C GLU A 99 -19.33 1.26 -13.20
N ARG A 100 -19.66 0.75 -12.01
CA ARG A 100 -18.76 -0.11 -11.23
C ARG A 100 -18.39 -1.37 -12.01
N ARG A 101 -19.36 -2.04 -12.63
CA ARG A 101 -19.11 -3.23 -13.47
C ARG A 101 -18.20 -2.93 -14.66
N ARG A 102 -18.41 -1.80 -15.36
CA ARG A 102 -17.54 -1.38 -16.47
C ARG A 102 -16.11 -1.14 -16.00
N MET A 103 -15.95 -0.43 -14.89
CA MET A 103 -14.64 -0.14 -14.30
C MET A 103 -13.90 -1.42 -13.88
N MET A 104 -14.59 -2.39 -13.27
CA MET A 104 -13.97 -3.68 -12.95
C MET A 104 -13.60 -4.45 -14.22
N ALA A 105 -14.44 -4.46 -15.25
CA ALA A 105 -14.12 -5.12 -16.52
C ALA A 105 -12.89 -4.49 -17.20
N GLU A 106 -12.75 -3.17 -17.17
CA GLU A 106 -11.57 -2.46 -17.67
C GLU A 106 -10.30 -2.79 -16.87
N LEU A 107 -10.40 -2.83 -15.53
CA LEU A 107 -9.31 -3.27 -14.67
C LEU A 107 -8.82 -4.68 -15.02
N PHE A 108 -9.73 -5.65 -15.09
CA PHE A 108 -9.34 -7.04 -15.39
C PHE A 108 -8.81 -7.19 -16.82
N ARG A 109 -9.27 -6.38 -17.77
CA ARG A 109 -8.68 -6.32 -19.12
C ARG A 109 -7.22 -5.88 -19.09
N GLU A 110 -6.86 -4.91 -18.25
CA GLU A 110 -5.46 -4.50 -18.09
C GLU A 110 -4.60 -5.57 -17.42
N VAL A 111 -5.15 -6.30 -16.44
CA VAL A 111 -4.49 -7.47 -15.84
C VAL A 111 -4.25 -8.56 -16.90
N GLU A 112 -5.27 -8.90 -17.68
CA GLU A 112 -5.17 -9.88 -18.77
C GLU A 112 -4.14 -9.47 -19.83
N ARG A 113 -4.14 -8.19 -20.22
CA ARG A 113 -3.16 -7.63 -21.17
C ARG A 113 -1.74 -7.78 -20.65
N PHE A 114 -1.48 -7.37 -19.41
CA PHE A 114 -0.17 -7.52 -18.79
C PHE A 114 0.29 -8.98 -18.80
N LEU A 115 -0.58 -9.92 -18.40
CA LEU A 115 -0.24 -11.34 -18.33
C LEU A 115 -0.01 -11.95 -19.71
N GLY A 116 -0.85 -11.60 -20.70
CA GLY A 116 -0.73 -12.06 -22.07
C GLY A 116 0.57 -11.61 -22.75
N GLU A 117 0.98 -10.35 -22.52
CA GLU A 117 2.19 -9.79 -23.14
C GLU A 117 3.48 -10.15 -22.37
N SER A 118 3.44 -10.22 -21.03
CA SER A 118 4.63 -10.54 -20.23
C SER A 118 4.89 -12.04 -20.09
N GLY A 119 3.84 -12.88 -20.17
CA GLY A 119 3.92 -14.31 -19.90
C GLY A 119 4.31 -14.67 -18.47
N CYS A 120 4.02 -13.79 -17.50
CA CYS A 120 4.22 -14.08 -16.07
C CYS A 120 3.13 -15.02 -15.53
N MET A 121 3.48 -15.86 -14.56
CA MET A 121 2.50 -16.59 -13.76
C MET A 121 1.88 -15.66 -12.71
N PRO A 122 0.53 -15.54 -12.66
CA PRO A 122 -0.13 -14.60 -11.77
C PRO A 122 -0.29 -15.10 -10.33
N VAL A 123 -0.17 -14.19 -9.37
CA VAL A 123 -0.78 -14.25 -8.04
C VAL A 123 -1.61 -12.98 -7.91
N ILE A 124 -2.92 -13.06 -8.15
CA ILE A 124 -3.81 -11.88 -8.18
C ILE A 124 -4.61 -11.82 -6.87
N VAL A 125 -4.55 -10.68 -6.19
CA VAL A 125 -5.15 -10.47 -4.87
C VAL A 125 -6.04 -9.23 -4.92
N GLY A 126 -7.34 -9.39 -4.64
CA GLY A 126 -8.19 -8.23 -4.31
C GLY A 126 -7.92 -7.80 -2.87
N ARG A 127 -7.73 -6.52 -2.57
CA ARG A 127 -7.34 -6.08 -1.22
C ARG A 127 -8.48 -5.76 -0.25
N GLY A 128 -9.69 -6.13 -0.63
CA GLY A 128 -10.91 -5.79 0.11
C GLY A 128 -11.73 -4.79 -0.70
N GLY A 129 -13.05 -4.98 -0.63
CA GLY A 129 -14.00 -4.15 -1.35
C GLY A 129 -14.14 -2.76 -0.74
N VAL A 130 -15.20 -2.08 -1.16
CA VAL A 130 -15.66 -0.83 -0.52
C VAL A 130 -17.14 -0.94 -0.19
N THR A 131 -17.56 -0.27 0.87
CA THR A 131 -18.95 -0.20 1.34
C THR A 131 -19.39 1.24 1.49
N SER A 132 -20.69 1.50 1.41
CA SER A 132 -21.23 2.85 1.61
C SER A 132 -20.98 3.35 3.04
N LEU A 133 -20.71 4.66 3.14
CA LEU A 133 -20.60 5.36 4.41
C LEU A 133 -21.99 5.60 5.01
N ASN A 134 -22.28 4.96 6.14
CA ASN A 134 -23.53 5.05 6.90
C ASN A 134 -23.49 6.14 7.98
N GLY A 135 -22.31 6.38 8.58
CA GLY A 135 -22.19 7.31 9.70
C GLY A 135 -20.75 7.73 9.99
N ILE A 136 -20.60 8.82 10.76
CA ILE A 136 -19.31 9.36 11.17
C ILE A 136 -19.26 9.44 12.69
N ILE A 137 -18.21 8.87 13.28
CA ILE A 137 -17.89 8.99 14.71
C ILE A 137 -16.96 10.20 14.86
N ASP A 138 -17.42 11.24 15.54
CA ASP A 138 -16.66 12.49 15.68
C ASP A 138 -15.85 12.52 16.98
N LEU A 139 -14.52 12.47 16.83
CA LEU A 139 -13.55 12.48 17.93
C LEU A 139 -13.05 13.90 18.26
N SER A 140 -13.47 14.94 17.51
CA SER A 140 -12.94 16.30 17.67
C SER A 140 -13.32 17.00 18.97
N MET A 141 -14.32 16.47 19.67
CA MET A 141 -14.88 17.03 20.91
C MET A 141 -14.53 16.20 22.15
N LEU A 142 -13.50 15.35 22.06
CA LEU A 142 -12.94 14.64 23.20
C LEU A 142 -11.90 15.51 23.90
N ASP A 143 -11.66 15.26 25.19
CA ASP A 143 -10.57 15.91 25.93
C ASP A 143 -9.21 15.40 25.44
N GLY A 144 -9.11 14.09 25.19
CA GLY A 144 -7.94 13.45 24.59
C GLY A 144 -7.82 13.65 23.08
N ILE A 145 -6.72 13.16 22.52
CA ILE A 145 -6.39 13.34 21.09
C ILE A 145 -6.83 12.11 20.29
N GLY A 146 -7.85 12.29 19.46
CA GLY A 146 -8.26 11.33 18.43
C GLY A 146 -7.45 11.48 17.15
N ILE A 147 -6.87 10.37 16.66
CA ILE A 147 -6.11 10.30 15.41
C ILE A 147 -6.73 9.28 14.47
N SER A 148 -7.01 9.68 13.23
CA SER A 148 -7.39 8.75 12.16
C SER A 148 -6.82 9.23 10.84
N THR A 149 -6.41 8.29 10.00
CA THR A 149 -6.02 8.63 8.62
C THR A 149 -7.27 8.72 7.76
N HIS A 150 -7.21 9.47 6.67
CA HIS A 150 -8.32 9.48 5.70
C HIS A 150 -8.43 8.13 4.94
N TRP A 151 -7.35 7.35 4.91
CA TRP A 151 -7.23 6.13 4.12
C TRP A 151 -7.72 4.87 4.86
N SER A 152 -7.74 4.92 6.19
CA SER A 152 -8.38 3.95 7.08
C SER A 152 -9.75 4.47 7.50
N ALA A 153 -10.77 3.61 7.51
CA ALA A 153 -12.10 3.98 8.00
C ALA A 153 -12.40 3.31 9.33
N ARG A 154 -11.94 2.07 9.51
CA ARG A 154 -12.27 1.23 10.66
C ARG A 154 -11.51 1.56 11.93
N TYR A 155 -10.32 2.16 11.84
CA TYR A 155 -9.45 2.33 12.99
C TYR A 155 -9.10 3.79 13.26
N ALA A 156 -9.17 4.17 14.53
CA ALA A 156 -8.65 5.43 15.06
C ALA A 156 -7.88 5.18 16.36
N GLY A 157 -6.83 5.96 16.60
CA GLY A 157 -6.10 5.98 17.87
C GLY A 157 -6.65 7.04 18.80
N LEU A 158 -6.66 6.76 20.10
CA LEU A 158 -7.02 7.68 21.14
C LEU A 158 -5.86 7.80 22.14
N HIS A 159 -5.34 9.00 22.29
CA HIS A 159 -4.21 9.33 23.17
C HIS A 159 -4.69 10.22 24.32
N GLU A 160 -4.23 9.89 25.53
CA GLU A 160 -4.50 10.62 26.76
C GLU A 160 -6.00 10.90 27.03
N PRO A 161 -6.92 9.93 26.89
CA PRO A 161 -8.35 10.20 27.08
C PRO A 161 -8.71 10.44 28.54
N SER A 162 -9.71 11.30 28.76
CA SER A 162 -10.33 11.45 30.07
C SER A 162 -11.28 10.28 30.38
N GLY A 163 -11.66 10.13 31.66
CA GLY A 163 -12.70 9.17 32.04
C GLY A 163 -14.06 9.49 31.40
N ALA A 164 -14.33 10.76 31.10
CA ALA A 164 -15.54 11.21 30.42
C ALA A 164 -15.53 10.81 28.93
N ASP A 165 -14.37 10.92 28.26
CA ASP A 165 -14.19 10.46 26.88
C ASP A 165 -14.55 8.98 26.74
N LEU A 166 -14.00 8.12 27.60
CA LEU A 166 -14.26 6.68 27.57
C LEU A 166 -15.73 6.35 27.86
N LYS A 167 -16.40 7.11 28.74
CA LYS A 167 -17.83 6.93 28.99
C LYS A 167 -18.64 7.27 27.75
N ARG A 168 -18.37 8.42 27.13
CA ARG A 168 -19.05 8.86 25.90
C ARG A 168 -18.85 7.87 24.76
N LEU A 169 -17.62 7.38 24.56
CA LEU A 169 -17.29 6.44 23.49
C LEU A 169 -17.99 5.08 23.65
N ARG A 170 -18.23 4.61 24.89
CA ARG A 170 -18.99 3.37 25.13
C ARG A 170 -20.46 3.49 24.72
N GLU A 171 -21.00 4.70 24.65
CA GLU A 171 -22.38 4.99 24.26
C GLU A 171 -22.49 5.27 22.74
N GLU A 172 -21.38 5.32 22.01
CA GLU A 172 -21.34 5.63 20.56
C GLU A 172 -21.87 4.47 19.71
N PRO A 173 -23.01 4.63 19.00
CA PRO A 173 -23.62 3.54 18.24
C PRO A 173 -22.77 3.03 17.08
N GLY A 174 -21.92 3.89 16.51
CA GLY A 174 -21.03 3.53 15.41
C GLY A 174 -19.80 2.72 15.85
N LEU A 175 -19.51 2.64 17.15
CA LEU A 175 -18.34 1.99 17.69
C LEU A 175 -18.59 0.49 17.90
N ASP A 176 -17.62 -0.32 17.49
CA ASP A 176 -17.61 -1.77 17.71
C ASP A 176 -16.84 -2.11 19.00
N ARG A 177 -15.68 -1.48 19.19
CA ARG A 177 -14.76 -1.82 20.27
C ARG A 177 -13.83 -0.66 20.65
N ILE A 178 -13.44 -0.65 21.92
CA ILE A 178 -12.29 0.09 22.45
C ILE A 178 -11.25 -0.95 22.90
N VAL A 179 -10.09 -0.98 22.25
CA VAL A 179 -9.00 -1.92 22.53
C VAL A 179 -7.92 -1.20 23.32
N THR A 180 -7.39 -1.80 24.37
CA THR A 180 -6.25 -1.20 25.10
C THR A 180 -4.93 -1.41 24.34
N ARG A 181 -3.92 -0.56 24.60
CA ARG A 181 -2.54 -0.78 24.09
C ARG A 181 -2.05 -2.20 24.36
N SER A 182 -2.25 -2.71 25.57
CA SER A 182 -1.80 -4.04 25.98
C SER A 182 -2.48 -5.17 25.21
N GLU A 183 -3.80 -5.09 25.02
CA GLU A 183 -4.55 -6.06 24.20
C GLU A 183 -4.08 -6.04 22.73
N PHE A 184 -3.76 -4.87 22.19
CA PHE A 184 -3.27 -4.75 20.82
C PHE A 184 -1.84 -5.31 20.65
N LEU A 185 -0.97 -5.11 21.65
CA LEU A 185 0.35 -5.74 21.68
C LEU A 185 0.23 -7.27 21.73
N GLU A 186 -0.59 -7.79 22.64
CA GLU A 186 -0.80 -9.23 22.80
C GLU A 186 -1.34 -9.87 21.51
N LEU A 187 -2.26 -9.20 20.81
CA LEU A 187 -2.82 -9.72 19.56
C LEU A 187 -1.74 -10.04 18.52
N PHE A 188 -0.67 -9.25 18.45
CA PHE A 188 0.38 -9.34 17.44
C PHE A 188 1.74 -9.80 18.01
N ASP A 189 1.74 -10.40 19.19
CA ASP A 189 2.95 -10.88 19.89
C ASP A 189 4.01 -9.76 20.07
N GLY A 190 3.56 -8.52 20.29
CA GLY A 190 4.40 -7.33 20.42
C GLY A 190 5.11 -7.24 21.76
N SER A 191 6.31 -6.66 21.75
CA SER A 191 7.08 -6.34 22.95
C SER A 191 6.66 -4.98 23.54
N PRO A 192 7.01 -4.68 24.81
CA PRO A 192 6.78 -3.35 25.37
C PRO A 192 7.40 -2.21 24.55
N GLY A 193 8.52 -2.47 23.86
CA GLY A 193 9.18 -1.49 22.99
C GLY A 193 8.37 -1.15 21.73
N ASP A 194 7.63 -2.12 21.19
CA ASP A 194 6.74 -1.93 20.04
C ASP A 194 5.53 -1.04 20.40
N GLY A 195 5.21 -0.96 21.70
CA GLY A 195 4.12 -0.15 22.22
C GLY A 195 4.34 1.36 22.16
N ARG A 196 5.57 1.83 21.88
CA ARG A 196 5.91 3.27 21.91
C ARG A 196 5.05 4.11 20.95
N LEU A 197 4.74 3.57 19.78
CA LEU A 197 3.96 4.26 18.75
C LEU A 197 2.46 4.02 18.89
N LEU A 198 2.05 3.09 19.75
CA LEU A 198 0.65 2.72 19.88
C LEU A 198 -0.15 3.77 20.66
N PRO A 199 -1.39 4.07 20.25
CA PRO A 199 -2.29 4.86 21.08
C PRO A 199 -2.55 4.15 22.42
N ASP A 200 -3.05 4.91 23.41
CA ASP A 200 -3.51 4.30 24.66
C ASP A 200 -4.68 3.35 24.42
N TYR A 201 -5.55 3.74 23.49
CA TYR A 201 -6.62 2.89 22.98
C TYR A 201 -6.73 2.92 21.45
N LEU A 202 -6.98 1.77 20.86
CA LEU A 202 -7.43 1.66 19.47
C LEU A 202 -8.95 1.56 19.43
N LEU A 203 -9.58 2.50 18.74
CA LEU A 203 -11.01 2.53 18.48
C LEU A 203 -11.31 1.77 17.19
N VAL A 204 -12.31 0.89 17.22
CA VAL A 204 -12.74 0.09 16.07
C VAL A 204 -14.17 0.47 15.72
N ALA A 205 -14.38 0.97 14.50
CA ALA A 205 -15.70 1.30 13.99
C ALA A 205 -16.44 0.07 13.47
N ARG A 206 -17.77 0.08 13.60
CA ARG A 206 -18.65 -0.88 12.92
C ARG A 206 -18.56 -0.70 11.40
N ARG A 207 -18.87 -1.75 10.65
CA ARG A 207 -18.94 -1.70 9.19
C ARG A 207 -19.84 -0.54 8.74
N GLY A 208 -19.38 0.26 7.78
CA GLY A 208 -20.10 1.43 7.27
C GLY A 208 -19.90 2.71 8.09
N TYR A 209 -19.19 2.67 9.22
CA TYR A 209 -18.84 3.86 9.99
C TYR A 209 -17.37 4.23 9.77
N ALA A 210 -17.07 5.52 9.86
CA ALA A 210 -15.70 6.04 9.81
C ALA A 210 -15.47 7.12 10.87
N PHE A 211 -14.23 7.39 11.22
CA PHE A 211 -13.88 8.43 12.20
C PHE A 211 -13.66 9.78 11.54
N ARG A 212 -14.07 10.84 12.24
CA ARG A 212 -13.60 12.21 12.02
C ARG A 212 -12.68 12.58 13.18
N ALA A 213 -11.42 12.82 12.86
CA ALA A 213 -10.38 13.05 13.84
C ALA A 213 -9.26 13.90 13.22
N LEU A 214 -8.26 14.28 14.01
CA LEU A 214 -7.05 14.90 13.49
C LEU A 214 -6.39 13.93 12.47
N GLY A 215 -6.02 14.45 11.30
CA GLY A 215 -5.50 13.66 10.17
C GLY A 215 -6.53 13.33 9.07
N CYS A 216 -7.81 13.60 9.29
CA CYS A 216 -8.88 13.43 8.29
C CYS A 216 -9.23 14.75 7.58
N THR A 217 -8.35 15.25 6.71
CA THR A 217 -8.51 16.58 6.06
C THR A 217 -9.08 16.56 4.64
N MET A 218 -9.44 15.38 4.10
CA MET A 218 -9.93 15.27 2.72
C MET A 218 -11.47 15.27 2.63
N ARG A 219 -11.98 15.43 1.40
CA ARG A 219 -13.42 15.38 1.06
C ARG A 219 -14.11 14.18 1.72
N LYS A 220 -15.33 14.37 2.23
CA LYS A 220 -16.13 13.29 2.82
C LYS A 220 -16.24 12.13 1.82
N PRO A 221 -15.80 10.91 2.17
CA PRO A 221 -15.89 9.78 1.26
C PRO A 221 -17.35 9.32 1.11
N VAL A 222 -17.72 8.87 -0.09
CA VAL A 222 -19.02 8.24 -0.35
C VAL A 222 -18.96 6.75 -0.03
N MET A 223 -17.83 6.13 -0.41
CA MET A 223 -17.51 4.74 -0.11
C MET A 223 -16.24 4.69 0.75
N ILE A 224 -16.21 3.75 1.69
CA ILE A 224 -15.08 3.47 2.58
C ILE A 224 -14.60 2.03 2.38
N PRO A 225 -13.35 1.69 2.73
CA PRO A 225 -12.90 0.31 2.75
C PRO A 225 -13.88 -0.63 3.43
N ASP A 226 -14.07 -1.80 2.83
CA ASP A 226 -14.79 -2.87 3.48
C ASP A 226 -13.82 -3.73 4.32
N ALA A 227 -14.11 -3.86 5.61
CA ALA A 227 -13.31 -4.63 6.56
C ALA A 227 -13.67 -6.11 6.50
N ALA A 228 -13.40 -6.73 5.34
CA ALA A 228 -13.70 -8.13 5.10
C ALA A 228 -12.67 -9.05 5.76
N ASP A 229 -13.15 -10.10 6.43
CA ASP A 229 -12.31 -11.16 7.01
C ASP A 229 -11.58 -11.99 5.97
N HIS A 230 -12.11 -12.02 4.74
CA HIS A 230 -11.50 -12.73 3.63
C HIS A 230 -11.42 -11.82 2.41
N ILE A 231 -10.35 -12.03 1.64
CA ILE A 231 -10.13 -11.38 0.36
C ILE A 231 -9.97 -12.41 -0.77
N PRO A 232 -10.34 -12.06 -2.01
CA PRO A 232 -10.21 -12.99 -3.13
C PRO A 232 -8.75 -13.15 -3.57
N LEU A 233 -8.32 -14.39 -3.72
CA LEU A 233 -7.01 -14.77 -4.25
C LEU A 233 -7.18 -15.69 -5.47
N SER A 234 -6.56 -15.33 -6.59
CA SER A 234 -6.51 -16.17 -7.80
C SER A 234 -5.07 -16.45 -8.19
N SER A 235 -4.69 -17.73 -8.23
CA SER A 235 -3.37 -18.14 -8.67
C SER A 235 -3.33 -19.59 -9.16
N PRO A 236 -2.62 -19.89 -10.26
CA PRO A 236 -2.31 -21.27 -10.63
C PRO A 236 -1.23 -21.90 -9.74
N LEU A 237 -0.56 -21.14 -8.86
CA LEU A 237 0.47 -21.63 -7.94
C LEU A 237 -0.09 -22.24 -6.65
N GLY A 238 -1.42 -22.29 -6.53
CA GLY A 238 -2.15 -22.84 -5.39
C GLY A 238 -2.87 -21.77 -4.56
N THR A 239 -3.15 -22.11 -3.30
CA THR A 239 -3.93 -21.29 -2.38
C THR A 239 -3.07 -20.78 -1.22
N ALA A 240 -3.50 -19.69 -0.58
CA ALA A 240 -2.96 -19.21 0.69
C ALA A 240 -4.10 -19.14 1.72
N ALA A 241 -3.83 -19.61 2.94
CA ALA A 241 -4.81 -19.59 4.01
C ALA A 241 -5.10 -18.16 4.48
N ASP A 242 -4.07 -17.30 4.50
CA ASP A 242 -4.15 -15.90 4.89
C ASP A 242 -3.12 -15.04 4.13
N ILE A 243 -3.22 -13.73 4.29
CA ILE A 243 -2.37 -12.76 3.60
C ILE A 243 -0.87 -12.98 3.82
N THR A 244 -0.44 -13.54 4.95
CA THR A 244 0.98 -13.80 5.23
C THR A 244 1.50 -15.02 4.44
N ALA A 245 0.63 -15.97 4.12
CA ALA A 245 0.97 -17.14 3.32
C ALA A 245 1.11 -16.84 1.82
N ILE A 246 0.68 -15.66 1.34
CA ILE A 246 0.79 -15.26 -0.07
C ILE A 246 2.26 -15.17 -0.51
N ARG A 247 3.14 -14.68 0.36
CA ARG A 247 4.59 -14.65 0.10
C ARG A 247 5.12 -16.02 -0.35
N GLY A 248 4.75 -17.07 0.38
CA GLY A 248 5.20 -18.43 0.09
C GLY A 248 4.73 -18.95 -1.27
N LEU A 249 3.56 -18.51 -1.78
CA LEU A 249 3.12 -18.85 -3.15
C LEU A 249 4.06 -18.25 -4.19
N VAL A 250 4.38 -16.96 -4.04
CA VAL A 250 5.25 -16.23 -4.96
C VAL A 250 6.65 -16.85 -4.97
N GLU A 251 7.23 -17.09 -3.79
CA GLU A 251 8.57 -17.67 -3.65
C GLU A 251 8.67 -19.06 -4.27
N ARG A 252 7.65 -19.93 -4.08
CA ARG A 252 7.61 -21.25 -4.72
C ARG A 252 7.63 -21.14 -6.25
N GLY A 253 6.82 -20.24 -6.82
CA GLY A 253 6.83 -20.01 -8.27
C GLY A 253 8.19 -19.53 -8.79
N LEU A 254 8.83 -18.62 -8.07
CA LEU A 254 10.17 -18.12 -8.40
C LEU A 254 11.24 -19.23 -8.28
N GLN A 255 11.17 -20.09 -7.26
CA GLN A 255 12.07 -21.23 -7.07
C GLN A 255 11.91 -22.29 -8.17
N GLN A 256 10.71 -22.47 -8.69
CA GLN A 256 10.40 -23.37 -9.81
C GLN A 256 10.86 -22.83 -11.18
N GLY A 257 11.49 -21.66 -11.22
CA GLY A 257 12.02 -21.08 -12.46
C GLY A 257 11.04 -20.18 -13.20
N HIS A 258 9.82 -20.00 -12.68
CA HIS A 258 8.83 -19.14 -13.33
C HIS A 258 9.20 -17.65 -13.18
N ARG A 259 8.64 -16.83 -14.09
CA ARG A 259 8.48 -15.40 -13.90
C ARG A 259 7.14 -15.20 -13.21
N VAL A 260 7.11 -14.54 -12.06
CA VAL A 260 5.91 -14.43 -11.22
C VAL A 260 5.48 -12.98 -11.10
N ALA A 261 4.19 -12.73 -11.28
CA ALA A 261 3.58 -11.41 -11.08
C ALA A 261 2.66 -11.46 -9.86
N LEU A 262 3.00 -10.71 -8.80
CA LEU A 262 2.09 -10.44 -7.69
C LEU A 262 1.27 -9.18 -8.04
N ILE A 263 0.00 -9.38 -8.36
CA ILE A 263 -0.90 -8.33 -8.85
C ILE A 263 -1.92 -8.02 -7.76
N VAL A 264 -1.97 -6.76 -7.35
CA VAL A 264 -2.78 -6.30 -6.25
C VAL A 264 -3.85 -5.32 -6.74
N LEU A 265 -5.11 -5.63 -6.45
CA LEU A 265 -6.28 -4.86 -6.88
C LEU A 265 -6.90 -4.14 -5.68
N GLU A 266 -6.72 -2.82 -5.58
CA GLU A 266 -7.26 -2.03 -4.46
C GLU A 266 -8.78 -1.86 -4.61
N GLY A 267 -9.52 -1.91 -3.50
CA GLY A 267 -10.98 -1.70 -3.53
C GLY A 267 -11.77 -2.81 -4.23
N VAL A 268 -11.13 -3.94 -4.56
CA VAL A 268 -11.77 -5.12 -5.14
C VAL A 268 -11.95 -6.18 -4.05
N GLY A 269 -13.21 -6.43 -3.69
CA GLY A 269 -13.62 -7.52 -2.81
C GLY A 269 -14.18 -8.69 -3.59
N SER A 270 -14.62 -9.73 -2.89
CA SER A 270 -15.16 -10.96 -3.48
C SER A 270 -16.31 -10.71 -4.47
N ASP A 271 -17.16 -9.73 -4.21
CA ASP A 271 -18.33 -9.42 -5.04
C ASP A 271 -17.96 -8.79 -6.41
N ASP A 272 -16.79 -8.16 -6.50
CA ASP A 272 -16.30 -7.47 -7.70
C ASP A 272 -15.17 -8.22 -8.39
N PHE A 273 -14.75 -9.37 -7.86
CA PHE A 273 -13.61 -10.12 -8.37
C PHE A 273 -14.05 -11.06 -9.50
N LEU A 274 -13.60 -10.77 -10.73
CA LEU A 274 -14.15 -11.40 -11.94
C LEU A 274 -13.54 -12.76 -12.29
N LEU A 275 -12.40 -13.12 -11.70
CA LEU A 275 -11.73 -14.40 -11.96
C LEU A 275 -12.15 -15.46 -10.94
N PRO A 276 -12.05 -16.77 -11.25
CA PRO A 276 -12.13 -17.81 -10.24
C PRO A 276 -11.10 -17.56 -9.13
N PHE A 277 -11.55 -17.61 -7.88
CA PHE A 277 -10.73 -17.30 -6.71
C PHE A 277 -11.01 -18.25 -5.54
N THR A 278 -10.05 -18.29 -4.62
CA THR A 278 -10.21 -18.89 -3.29
C THR A 278 -10.22 -17.80 -2.23
N PRO A 279 -11.05 -17.90 -1.19
CA PRO A 279 -10.98 -16.98 -0.05
C PRO A 279 -9.63 -17.09 0.66
N CYS A 280 -9.02 -15.95 0.96
CA CYS A 280 -7.77 -15.83 1.70
C CYS A 280 -8.02 -14.97 2.95
N GLY A 281 -7.66 -15.47 4.13
CA GLY A 281 -7.84 -14.77 5.40
C GLY A 281 -7.13 -13.42 5.42
N ASN A 282 -7.85 -12.38 5.84
CA ASN A 282 -7.41 -10.99 5.87
C ASN A 282 -7.51 -10.39 7.28
N ASN A 283 -7.57 -11.25 8.29
CA ASN A 283 -7.72 -10.86 9.68
C ASN A 283 -6.73 -11.60 10.57
N ARG A 284 -6.56 -11.05 11.77
CA ARG A 284 -5.95 -11.71 12.92
C ARG A 284 -6.90 -11.53 14.10
N ALA A 285 -7.59 -12.61 14.47
CA ALA A 285 -8.72 -12.59 15.39
C ALA A 285 -9.76 -11.49 15.01
N TRP A 286 -9.91 -10.46 15.84
CA TRP A 286 -10.86 -9.37 15.61
C TRP A 286 -10.33 -8.26 14.69
N PHE A 287 -9.02 -8.21 14.44
CA PHE A 287 -8.41 -7.18 13.61
C PHE A 287 -8.50 -7.59 12.15
N CYS A 288 -9.24 -6.84 11.34
CA CYS A 288 -9.31 -6.99 9.90
C CYS A 288 -8.37 -5.96 9.24
N TYR A 289 -7.56 -6.39 8.29
CA TYR A 289 -6.71 -5.47 7.55
C TYR A 289 -7.56 -4.63 6.57
N GLU A 290 -7.43 -3.30 6.64
CA GLU A 290 -7.91 -2.40 5.59
C GLU A 290 -6.83 -2.19 4.51
N PRO A 291 -7.19 -1.65 3.33
CA PRO A 291 -6.27 -1.26 2.26
C PRO A 291 -5.25 -0.17 2.66
N GLY A 292 -4.27 -0.51 3.51
CA GLY A 292 -3.13 0.31 3.92
C GLY A 292 -1.82 -0.49 3.99
N ASP A 293 -0.70 0.13 4.37
CA ASP A 293 0.63 -0.51 4.19
C ASP A 293 0.82 -1.79 4.99
N ALA A 294 0.22 -1.88 6.18
CA ALA A 294 0.36 -3.06 7.02
C ALA A 294 -0.10 -4.35 6.31
N GLN A 295 -1.14 -4.27 5.47
CA GLN A 295 -1.59 -5.41 4.66
C GLN A 295 -0.62 -5.69 3.51
N PHE A 296 -0.08 -4.65 2.84
CA PHE A 296 0.97 -4.84 1.84
C PHE A 296 2.19 -5.54 2.44
N LEU A 297 2.67 -5.05 3.59
CA LEU A 297 3.82 -5.62 4.28
C LEU A 297 3.53 -7.04 4.76
N ALA A 298 2.32 -7.34 5.22
CA ALA A 298 1.93 -8.72 5.53
C ALA A 298 2.04 -9.64 4.31
N ILE A 299 1.57 -9.18 3.15
CA ILE A 299 1.64 -9.93 1.89
C ILE A 299 3.09 -10.09 1.42
N THR A 300 3.88 -9.02 1.43
CA THR A 300 5.23 -9.02 0.83
C THR A 300 6.31 -9.55 1.76
N THR A 301 6.10 -9.53 3.07
CA THR A 301 7.08 -10.06 4.04
C THR A 301 6.65 -11.41 4.62
N GLY A 302 5.38 -11.79 4.45
CA GLY A 302 4.83 -12.99 5.08
C GLY A 302 4.74 -12.88 6.61
N GLN A 303 4.73 -11.66 7.15
CA GLN A 303 4.72 -11.39 8.58
C GLN A 303 3.81 -10.21 8.91
N HIS A 304 3.13 -10.27 10.05
CA HIS A 304 2.31 -9.15 10.53
C HIS A 304 3.19 -8.00 11.02
N ARG A 305 3.48 -7.03 10.15
CA ARG A 305 4.32 -5.86 10.46
C ARG A 305 3.51 -4.63 10.87
N ILE A 306 2.49 -4.84 11.71
CA ILE A 306 1.55 -3.78 12.10
C ILE A 306 2.25 -2.64 12.87
N PHE A 307 3.30 -2.95 13.62
CA PHE A 307 4.01 -1.98 14.47
C PHE A 307 4.97 -1.05 13.73
N ASP A 308 5.26 -1.30 12.44
CA ASP A 308 6.07 -0.37 11.65
C ASP A 308 5.32 0.96 11.45
N TYR A 309 4.00 0.89 11.22
CA TYR A 309 3.10 2.03 11.01
C TYR A 309 1.73 1.71 11.62
N PRO A 310 1.60 1.67 12.96
CA PRO A 310 0.40 1.19 13.60
C PRO A 310 -0.77 2.16 13.40
N PRO A 311 -2.02 1.68 13.32
CA PRO A 311 -3.17 2.55 13.12
C PRO A 311 -3.31 3.54 14.30
N GLY A 312 -3.57 4.81 13.98
CA GLY A 312 -3.87 5.83 14.98
C GLY A 312 -2.67 6.38 15.76
N TYR A 313 -1.43 6.07 15.36
CA TYR A 313 -0.23 6.68 15.95
C TYR A 313 -0.12 8.18 15.64
N LEU A 314 0.57 8.93 16.51
CA LEU A 314 0.87 10.35 16.34
C LEU A 314 1.93 10.55 15.24
N PHE A 315 1.51 10.41 13.98
CA PHE A 315 2.41 10.46 12.83
C PHE A 315 3.19 11.77 12.70
N HIS A 316 2.67 12.88 13.23
CA HIS A 316 3.30 14.20 13.17
C HIS A 316 4.50 14.33 14.12
N ASP A 317 4.53 13.58 15.22
CA ASP A 317 5.71 13.52 16.11
C ASP A 317 6.90 12.84 15.43
N GLU A 318 6.61 12.09 14.37
CA GLU A 318 7.55 11.25 13.64
C GLU A 318 7.95 11.86 12.28
N ASP A 319 7.40 13.03 11.92
CA ASP A 319 7.68 13.76 10.67
C ASP A 319 8.59 14.97 10.96
N THR A 320 9.88 14.70 11.15
CA THR A 320 10.89 15.73 11.47
C THR A 320 11.61 16.23 10.22
N ARG A 321 12.32 17.37 10.34
CA ARG A 321 13.12 17.92 9.22
C ARG A 321 14.33 17.05 8.87
N GLU A 322 14.84 16.32 9.85
CA GLU A 322 16.00 15.43 9.76
C GLU A 322 15.61 14.02 9.31
N LYS A 323 14.36 13.84 8.89
CA LYS A 323 13.82 12.55 8.49
C LYS A 323 14.58 11.98 7.29
N GLU A 324 15.02 10.74 7.44
CA GLU A 324 15.50 9.95 6.30
C GLU A 324 14.33 9.58 5.37
N TYR A 325 14.63 9.56 4.07
CA TYR A 325 13.69 9.29 2.98
C TYR A 325 12.60 10.37 2.82
N PRO A 326 12.97 11.65 2.65
CA PRO A 326 12.02 12.77 2.58
C PRO A 326 11.04 12.68 1.40
N LEU A 327 11.40 11.91 0.36
CA LEU A 327 10.55 11.66 -0.81
C LEU A 327 9.54 10.52 -0.61
N SER A 328 9.57 9.81 0.53
CA SER A 328 8.82 8.57 0.77
C SER A 328 7.67 8.73 1.78
N GLY A 329 6.98 9.86 1.77
CA GLY A 329 5.80 10.05 2.63
C GLY A 329 6.13 9.98 4.12
N TYR A 330 5.40 9.16 4.88
CA TYR A 330 5.65 8.90 6.31
C TYR A 330 6.61 7.72 6.56
N PHE A 331 7.03 7.00 5.52
CA PHE A 331 8.00 5.93 5.69
C PHE A 331 9.36 6.46 6.13
N LYS A 332 10.11 5.67 6.89
CA LYS A 332 11.38 6.09 7.54
C LYS A 332 12.57 5.21 7.19
N LYS A 333 12.30 4.04 6.65
CA LYS A 333 13.29 3.05 6.24
C LYS A 333 12.65 2.19 5.17
N ILE A 334 13.46 1.73 4.23
CA ILE A 334 13.05 0.70 3.29
C ILE A 334 12.81 -0.58 4.10
N PRO A 335 11.63 -1.21 4.03
CA PRO A 335 11.35 -2.41 4.79
C PRO A 335 12.25 -3.57 4.35
N ALA A 336 13.00 -4.13 5.32
CA ALA A 336 13.75 -5.35 5.12
C ALA A 336 12.82 -6.57 4.98
N GLY A 337 13.29 -7.64 4.34
CA GLY A 337 12.55 -8.90 4.31
C GLY A 337 11.29 -8.92 3.46
N THR A 338 11.11 -7.97 2.53
CA THR A 338 10.10 -8.09 1.47
C THR A 338 10.57 -9.05 0.37
N ILE A 339 9.64 -9.61 -0.41
CA ILE A 339 9.96 -10.52 -1.53
C ILE A 339 11.02 -9.90 -2.45
N GLY A 340 10.83 -8.65 -2.91
CA GLY A 340 11.78 -7.99 -3.79
C GLY A 340 13.15 -7.79 -3.11
N ALA A 341 13.14 -7.52 -1.80
CA ALA A 341 14.37 -7.29 -1.06
C ALA A 341 15.22 -8.56 -0.92
N GLU A 342 14.60 -9.71 -0.71
CA GLU A 342 15.33 -10.98 -0.53
C GLU A 342 15.54 -11.75 -1.83
N PHE A 343 14.79 -11.42 -2.88
CA PHE A 343 14.95 -12.05 -4.18
C PHE A 343 16.27 -11.63 -4.83
N SER A 344 17.10 -12.61 -5.19
CA SER A 344 18.41 -12.39 -5.83
C SER A 344 18.30 -12.06 -7.32
N GLY A 345 17.19 -12.43 -7.96
CA GLY A 345 16.94 -12.09 -9.37
C GLY A 345 16.43 -10.66 -9.54
N ARG A 346 16.31 -10.26 -10.81
CA ARG A 346 15.75 -8.96 -11.21
C ARG A 346 14.28 -8.85 -10.86
N SER A 347 13.90 -7.71 -10.31
CA SER A 347 12.54 -7.43 -9.85
C SER A 347 12.09 -6.01 -10.17
N ILE A 348 10.81 -5.86 -10.50
CA ILE A 348 10.18 -4.54 -10.66
C ILE A 348 8.91 -4.41 -9.81
N ALA A 349 8.57 -3.18 -9.46
CA ALA A 349 7.30 -2.85 -8.84
C ALA A 349 6.68 -1.63 -9.53
N VAL A 350 5.42 -1.71 -9.98
CA VAL A 350 4.73 -0.60 -10.65
C VAL A 350 3.34 -0.39 -10.06
N GLY A 351 2.95 0.87 -9.83
CA GLY A 351 1.63 1.13 -9.27
C GLY A 351 1.13 2.55 -9.33
N ASN A 352 -0.18 2.72 -9.41
CA ASN A 352 -0.85 4.01 -9.33
C ASN A 352 -1.36 4.32 -7.91
N LYS A 353 -0.71 3.77 -6.89
CA LYS A 353 -0.87 4.12 -5.47
C LYS A 353 0.40 4.80 -4.98
N SER A 354 0.31 6.11 -4.75
CA SER A 354 1.44 6.97 -4.38
C SER A 354 2.15 6.50 -3.10
N MET A 355 3.48 6.58 -3.09
CA MET A 355 4.38 6.30 -1.96
C MET A 355 4.33 4.87 -1.43
N ALA A 356 3.85 3.92 -2.22
CA ALA A 356 3.71 2.53 -1.80
C ALA A 356 4.78 1.63 -2.42
N MET A 357 5.08 1.80 -3.70
CA MET A 357 5.72 0.75 -4.49
C MET A 357 7.15 0.47 -4.06
N HIS A 358 7.96 1.52 -3.91
CA HIS A 358 9.33 1.40 -3.43
C HIS A 358 9.41 1.04 -1.95
N MET A 359 8.37 1.34 -1.18
CA MET A 359 8.36 1.09 0.26
C MET A 359 7.75 -0.25 0.66
N VAL A 360 6.99 -0.95 -0.20
CA VAL A 360 6.34 -2.22 0.21
C VAL A 360 6.80 -3.44 -0.57
N ALA A 361 7.31 -3.27 -1.79
CA ALA A 361 7.78 -4.39 -2.60
C ALA A 361 9.27 -4.70 -2.38
N GLY A 362 10.09 -3.68 -2.10
CA GLY A 362 11.56 -3.78 -2.03
C GLY A 362 12.22 -4.24 -3.33
N ALA A 363 11.55 -4.04 -4.47
CA ALA A 363 12.05 -4.44 -5.78
C ALA A 363 13.22 -3.57 -6.24
N ASP A 364 13.95 -4.01 -7.26
CA ASP A 364 15.14 -3.30 -7.75
C ASP A 364 14.76 -1.97 -8.40
N LEU A 365 13.73 -2.02 -9.24
CA LEU A 365 13.15 -0.87 -9.92
C LEU A 365 11.71 -0.69 -9.46
N CYS A 366 11.38 0.50 -8.99
CA CYS A 366 10.01 0.84 -8.64
C CYS A 366 9.56 2.05 -9.44
N VAL A 367 8.31 2.03 -9.94
CA VAL A 367 7.70 3.19 -10.57
C VAL A 367 6.31 3.39 -9.98
N GLU A 368 6.04 4.61 -9.54
CA GLU A 368 4.75 4.94 -8.96
C GLU A 368 4.27 6.33 -9.35
N CYS A 369 2.97 6.52 -9.25
CA CYS A 369 2.44 7.87 -9.34
C CYS A 369 3.03 8.73 -8.21
N PHE A 370 3.48 9.93 -8.55
CA PHE A 370 3.88 10.91 -7.55
C PHE A 370 2.72 11.89 -7.38
N ALA A 371 1.77 11.50 -6.53
CA ALA A 371 0.57 12.30 -6.26
C ALA A 371 0.39 12.54 -4.76
N ARG A 372 -0.07 13.74 -4.40
CA ARG A 372 -0.41 14.10 -3.01
C ARG A 372 -1.83 14.60 -2.97
N ASN A 373 -2.68 13.97 -2.15
CA ASN A 373 -4.08 14.35 -1.97
C ASN A 373 -4.85 14.50 -3.30
N TYR A 374 -4.68 13.55 -4.23
CA TYR A 374 -5.26 13.54 -5.59
C TYR A 374 -4.74 14.60 -6.56
N TYR A 375 -3.76 15.41 -6.16
CA TYR A 375 -3.05 16.30 -7.07
C TYR A 375 -1.86 15.56 -7.68
N ASN A 376 -1.90 15.42 -9.01
CA ASN A 376 -0.82 14.81 -9.78
C ASN A 376 0.40 15.72 -9.74
N GLN A 377 1.49 15.24 -9.16
CA GLN A 377 2.78 15.92 -9.13
C GLN A 377 3.77 15.31 -10.10
N GLY A 378 3.41 14.21 -10.81
CA GLY A 378 4.24 13.53 -11.79
C GLY A 378 4.36 12.03 -11.53
N THR A 379 5.51 11.49 -11.88
CA THR A 379 5.90 10.09 -11.66
C THR A 379 7.19 10.03 -10.85
N LEU A 380 7.30 9.06 -9.94
CA LEU A 380 8.51 8.74 -9.21
C LEU A 380 9.03 7.37 -9.68
N GLY A 381 10.25 7.34 -10.22
CA GLY A 381 11.04 6.13 -10.40
C GLY A 381 12.05 5.98 -9.26
N VAL A 382 12.24 4.77 -8.76
CA VAL A 382 13.25 4.46 -7.73
C VAL A 382 14.10 3.29 -8.21
N ILE A 383 15.42 3.42 -8.05
CA ILE A 383 16.40 2.37 -8.31
C ILE A 383 17.05 2.03 -6.97
N HIS A 384 16.66 0.90 -6.38
CA HIS A 384 17.24 0.42 -5.12
C HIS A 384 18.54 -0.36 -5.34
N ARG A 385 18.67 -1.03 -6.50
CA ARG A 385 19.79 -1.89 -6.83
C ARG A 385 20.21 -1.75 -8.28
N GLN A 386 21.51 -1.60 -8.48
CA GLN A 386 22.15 -1.58 -9.79
C GLN A 386 23.14 -2.74 -9.97
N ASP A 387 23.32 -3.55 -8.93
CA ASP A 387 24.35 -4.58 -8.78
C ASP A 387 23.92 -5.95 -9.33
N LYS A 388 22.63 -6.15 -9.62
CA LYS A 388 22.11 -7.42 -10.10
C LYS A 388 22.44 -7.64 -11.59
N PRO A 389 22.94 -8.84 -11.94
CA PRO A 389 23.43 -9.16 -13.29
C PRO A 389 22.33 -9.15 -14.35
#